data_AF-A0A7W1KLZ6-F1
#
_entry.id   AF-A0A7W1KLZ6-F1
#
_cell.length_a   1.000
_cell.length_b   1.000
_cell.length_c   1.000
_cell.angle_alpha   90.00
_cell.angle_beta   90.00
_cell.angle_gamma   90.00
#
_symmetry.space_group_name_H-M   'P 1'
#
loop_
_entity.id
_entity.type
_entity.pdbx_description
1 polymer ?
#
loop_
_entity_poly.entity_id
_entity_poly.type
_entity_poly.pdbx_seq_one_letter_code
_entity_poly.pdbx_strand_id
1 'polypeptide(L)' 'AYPIASFTWLLVKKDNKDTAKAKLIRDFLAWMITPEAQKMAADLHYAPLPPPVVALVEARLPTLKAGGKVMATK' A
#
# COMPACT_ATOMS: atom_id res chain seq x y z
N ALA A 1 -20.15 -2.35 -17.42
CA ALA A 1 -19.29 -3.03 -16.43
C ALA A 1 -18.77 -4.31 -17.07
N TYR A 2 -17.48 -4.65 -16.89
CA TYR A 2 -16.95 -5.94 -17.34
C TYR A 2 -17.29 -7.02 -16.30
N PRO A 3 -17.80 -8.20 -16.69
CA PRO A 3 -18.39 -9.15 -15.75
C PRO A 3 -17.38 -9.89 -14.86
N ILE A 4 -16.09 -9.89 -15.22
CA ILE A 4 -15.04 -10.60 -14.48
C ILE A 4 -13.94 -9.60 -14.11
N ALA A 5 -14.00 -9.07 -12.89
CA ALA A 5 -12.99 -8.17 -12.34
C ALA A 5 -12.76 -8.46 -10.86
N SER A 6 -11.54 -8.30 -10.38
CA SER A 6 -11.18 -8.51 -8.97
C SER A 6 -9.94 -7.68 -8.60
N PHE A 7 -9.63 -7.66 -7.32
CA PHE A 7 -8.40 -7.09 -6.78
C PHE A 7 -7.27 -8.12 -6.76
N THR A 8 -6.04 -7.63 -6.77
CA THR A 8 -4.87 -8.35 -6.27
C THR A 8 -4.51 -7.84 -4.87
N TRP A 9 -3.94 -8.70 -4.04
CA TRP A 9 -3.73 -8.43 -2.62
C TRP A 9 -2.26 -8.55 -2.24
N LEU A 10 -1.80 -7.65 -1.35
CA LEU A 10 -0.49 -7.69 -0.74
C LEU A 10 -0.62 -8.15 0.72
N LEU A 11 0.12 -9.20 1.08
CA LEU A 11 0.24 -9.67 2.46
C LEU A 11 1.50 -9.06 3.07
N VAL A 12 1.31 -8.14 4.03
CA VAL A 12 2.40 -7.40 4.65
C VAL A 12 2.50 -7.77 6.12
N LYS A 13 3.72 -8.08 6.59
CA LYS A 13 3.94 -8.34 8.01
C LYS A 13 3.61 -7.09 8.83
N LYS A 14 2.70 -7.24 9.78
CA LYS A 14 2.32 -6.16 10.72
C LYS A 14 3.50 -5.67 11.55
N ASP A 15 4.40 -6.58 11.92
CA ASP A 15 5.68 -6.26 12.56
C ASP A 15 6.81 -6.99 11.83
N ASN A 16 7.75 -6.22 11.29
CA ASN A 16 8.90 -6.76 10.59
C ASN A 16 10.17 -6.51 11.43
N LYS A 17 10.87 -7.59 11.77
CA LYS A 17 12.10 -7.54 12.60
C LYS A 17 13.23 -6.76 11.93
N ASP A 18 13.27 -6.78 10.60
CA ASP A 18 14.22 -5.99 9.82
C ASP A 18 13.65 -4.58 9.61
N THR A 19 14.18 -3.62 10.37
CA THR A 19 13.67 -2.25 10.39
C THR A 19 13.90 -1.52 9.07
N ALA A 20 14.99 -1.82 8.35
CA ALA A 20 15.27 -1.23 7.06
C ALA A 20 14.26 -1.70 6.01
N LYS A 21 13.98 -3.00 5.96
CA LYS A 21 12.94 -3.57 5.08
C LYS A 21 11.54 -3.08 5.43
N ALA A 22 11.22 -2.98 6.73
CA ALA A 22 9.92 -2.49 7.20
C ALA A 22 9.64 -1.08 6.65
N LYS A 23 10.65 -0.19 6.75
CA LYS A 23 10.57 1.17 6.25
C LYS A 23 10.37 1.21 4.73
N LEU A 24 11.18 0.47 3.97
CA LEU A 24 11.08 0.44 2.50
C LEU A 24 9.71 -0.05 2.03
N ILE A 25 9.17 -1.11 2.65
CA ILE A 25 7.84 -1.63 2.33
C ILE A 25 6.77 -0.58 2.63
N ARG A 26 6.82 0.05 3.81
CA ARG A 26 5.86 1.11 4.16
C ARG A 26 5.92 2.28 3.19
N ASP A 27 7.12 2.74 2.87
CA ASP A 27 7.32 3.89 1.97
C ASP A 27 6.85 3.54 0.54
N PHE A 28 7.06 2.29 0.09
CA PHE A 28 6.48 1.79 -1.16
C PHE A 28 4.94 1.76 -1.13
N LEU A 29 4.33 1.26 -0.05
CA LEU A 29 2.87 1.23 0.09
C LEU A 29 2.25 2.63 0.16
N ALA A 30 2.96 3.61 0.74
CA ALA A 30 2.54 5.00 0.74
C ALA A 30 2.66 5.64 -0.65
N TRP A 31 3.75 5.34 -1.38
CA TRP A 31 3.94 5.83 -2.74
C TRP A 31 2.94 5.20 -3.72
N MET A 32 2.67 3.90 -3.64
CA MET A 32 1.86 3.21 -4.65
C MET A 32 0.42 3.74 -4.71
N ILE A 33 -0.10 4.32 -3.63
CA ILE A 33 -1.46 4.87 -3.57
C ILE A 33 -1.54 6.34 -4.01
N THR A 34 -0.41 6.98 -4.35
CA THR A 34 -0.44 8.34 -4.88
C THR A 34 -1.04 8.39 -6.28
N PRO A 35 -1.62 9.54 -6.70
CA PRO A 35 -2.17 9.68 -8.05
C PRO A 35 -1.15 9.41 -9.15
N GLU A 36 0.12 9.75 -8.94
CA GLU A 36 1.20 9.55 -9.92
C GLU A 36 1.50 8.07 -10.11
N ALA A 37 1.62 7.30 -9.03
CA ALA A 37 1.86 5.87 -9.10
C ALA A 37 0.66 5.13 -9.70
N GLN A 38 -0.57 5.50 -9.32
CA GLN A 38 -1.78 4.89 -9.85
C GLN A 38 -2.00 5.13 -11.35
N LYS A 39 -1.45 6.21 -11.93
CA LYS A 39 -1.48 6.43 -13.39
C LYS A 39 -0.70 5.36 -14.16
N MET A 40 0.37 4.82 -13.58
CA MET A 40 1.16 3.76 -14.21
C MET A 40 0.36 2.46 -14.39
N ALA A 41 -0.71 2.26 -13.62
CA ALA A 41 -1.57 1.09 -13.74
C ALA A 41 -2.31 1.05 -15.10
N ALA A 42 -2.68 2.22 -15.63
CA ALA A 42 -3.42 2.33 -16.88
C ALA A 42 -2.59 1.86 -18.09
N ASP A 43 -1.29 2.14 -18.10
CA ASP A 43 -0.35 1.69 -19.13
C ASP A 43 -0.24 0.15 -19.18
N LEU A 44 -0.56 -0.52 -18.07
CA LEU A 44 -0.60 -1.98 -17.94
C LEU A 44 -2.03 -2.55 -17.99
N HIS A 45 -3.01 -1.74 -18.40
CA HIS A 45 -4.43 -2.10 -18.48
C HIS A 45 -5.09 -2.49 -17.15
N TYR A 46 -4.55 -2.01 -16.02
CA TYR A 46 -5.18 -2.13 -14.71
C TYR A 46 -6.01 -0.89 -14.35
N ALA A 47 -7.08 -1.11 -13.58
CA ALA A 47 -7.85 -0.02 -13.00
C ALA A 47 -7.13 0.56 -11.77
N PRO A 48 -7.16 1.89 -11.56
CA PRO A 48 -6.65 2.49 -10.34
C PRO A 48 -7.51 2.11 -9.13
N LEU A 49 -6.93 2.19 -7.94
CA LEU A 49 -7.62 1.96 -6.68
C LEU A 49 -8.74 3.00 -6.46
N PRO A 50 -9.95 2.57 -6.10
CA PRO A 50 -11.02 3.48 -5.71
C PRO A 50 -10.64 4.32 -4.48
N PRO A 51 -11.11 5.57 -4.34
CA PRO A 51 -10.80 6.43 -3.19
C PRO A 51 -11.07 5.80 -1.81
N PRO A 52 -12.16 5.03 -1.60
CA PRO A 52 -12.37 4.35 -0.32
C PRO A 52 -11.28 3.32 0.02
N VAL A 53 -10.70 2.65 -0.99
CA VAL A 53 -9.63 1.67 -0.78
C VAL A 53 -8.31 2.37 -0.47
N VAL A 54 -8.02 3.49 -1.13
CA VAL A 54 -6.87 4.35 -0.80
C VAL A 54 -6.93 4.78 0.68
N ALA A 55 -8.07 5.28 1.14
CA ALA A 55 -8.27 5.68 2.53
C ALA A 55 -8.06 4.53 3.53
N LEU A 56 -8.48 3.30 3.17
CA LEU A 56 -8.21 2.11 3.99
C LEU A 56 -6.72 1.80 4.09
N VAL A 57 -5.95 1.96 3.01
CA VAL A 57 -4.49 1.76 3.03
C VAL A 57 -3.81 2.83 3.87
N GLU A 58 -4.18 4.11 3.69
CA GLU A 58 -3.65 5.24 4.47
C GLU A 58 -3.84 5.02 5.98
N ALA A 59 -5.03 4.56 6.39
CA ALA A 59 -5.33 4.26 7.79
C ALA A 59 -4.54 3.06 8.33
N ARG A 60 -4.06 2.14 7.47
CA ARG A 60 -3.32 0.93 7.88
C ARG A 60 -1.82 1.17 7.98
N LEU A 61 -1.24 2.04 7.15
CA LEU A 61 0.19 2.38 7.16
C LEU A 61 0.76 2.72 8.56
N PRO A 62 0.14 3.59 9.38
CA PRO A 62 0.67 3.93 10.70
C PRO A 62 0.54 2.78 11.71
N THR A 63 -0.19 1.71 11.41
CA THR A 63 -0.33 0.56 12.31
C THR A 63 0.80 -0.46 12.16
N LEU A 64 1.65 -0.31 11.15
CA LEU A 64 2.79 -1.18 10.88
C LEU A 64 3.94 -0.88 11.86
N LYS A 65 4.65 -1.95 12.23
CA LYS A 65 5.76 -1.93 13.19
C LYS A 65 7.06 -2.41 12.56
N ALA A 66 8.15 -1.87 13.07
CA ALA A 66 9.52 -2.24 12.73
C ALA A 66 10.25 -2.61 14.03
N GLY A 67 10.61 -3.88 14.20
CA GLY A 67 11.25 -4.39 15.41
C GLY A 67 10.44 -4.07 16.68
N GLY A 68 9.12 -4.20 16.62
CA GLY A 68 8.20 -3.93 17.74
C GLY A 68 7.84 -2.46 17.96
N LYS A 69 8.48 -1.52 17.29
CA LYS A 69 8.19 -0.08 17.38
C LYS A 69 7.27 0.36 16.24
N VAL A 70 6.27 1.20 16.55
CA VAL A 70 5.38 1.77 15.54
C VAL A 70 6.19 2.67 14.61
N MET A 71 5.97 2.54 13.31
CA MET A 71 6.66 3.37 12.32
C MET A 71 5.96 4.73 12.23
N ALA A 72 6.62 5.79 12.69
CA ALA A 72 6.06 7.16 12.69
C ALA A 72 5.60 7.59 11.28
N THR A 73 4.40 8.14 11.21
CA THR A 73 3.86 8.83 10.02
C THR A 73 4.78 10.01 9.71
N LYS A 74 5.16 10.15 8.45
CA LYS A 74 5.91 11.31 7.97
C LYS A 74 4.94 12.39 7.55
#